data_AF-A0A7K4HBN4-F1
#
_entry.id   AF-A0A7K4HBN4-F1
#
_cell.length_a   1.000
_cell.length_b   1.000
_cell.length_c   1.000
_cell.angle_alpha   90.00
_cell.angle_beta   90.00
_cell.angle_gamma   90.00
#
_symmetry.space_group_name_H-M   'P 1'
#
loop_
_entity.id
_entity.type
_entity.pdbx_description
1 polymer ?
#
loop_
_entity_poly.entity_id
_entity_poly.type
_entity_poly.pdbx_seq_one_letter_code
_entity_poly.pdbx_strand_id
1 'polypeptide(L)'
;MKTHMVIERTVIGLGLTNVPIYSSSDEKLLFLFGEANLKHKCAIVSTHNLVDLNKSETTELRLIKEVIHEIGHIILGLEHCFNENCVMQFSANTKEIDRKSNHLCEKCKLYLENIRTRSNF
;
A
#
# COMPACT_ATOMS: atom_id res chain seq x y z
N MET A 1 -15.83 33.70 -19.31
CA MET A 1 -14.57 33.46 -18.57
C MET A 1 -14.51 31.97 -18.27
N LYS A 2 -13.80 31.17 -19.09
CA LYS A 2 -13.66 29.73 -18.86
C LYS A 2 -12.57 29.54 -17.81
N THR A 3 -12.94 29.12 -16.61
CA THR A 3 -11.99 28.72 -15.57
C THR A 3 -11.23 27.51 -16.09
N HIS A 4 -9.96 27.70 -16.42
CA HIS A 4 -9.04 26.61 -16.69
C HIS A 4 -8.82 25.86 -15.37
N MET A 5 -9.53 24.75 -15.19
CA MET A 5 -9.27 23.80 -14.12
C MET A 5 -7.94 23.13 -14.45
N VAL A 6 -6.86 23.63 -13.84
CA VAL A 6 -5.56 22.96 -13.88
C VAL A 6 -5.74 21.66 -13.11
N ILE A 7 -5.82 20.54 -13.82
CA ILE A 7 -5.74 19.22 -13.20
C ILE A 7 -4.29 19.09 -12.74
N GLU A 8 -4.04 19.34 -11.45
CA GLU A 8 -2.76 18.98 -10.83
C GLU A 8 -2.55 17.49 -11.08
N ARG A 9 -1.52 17.14 -11.84
CA ARG A 9 -1.14 15.75 -12.06
C ARG A 9 -0.59 15.22 -10.74
N THR A 10 -1.40 14.46 -10.00
CA THR A 10 -0.93 13.72 -8.84
C THR A 10 -0.02 12.60 -9.32
N VAL A 11 1.28 12.76 -9.12
CA VAL A 11 2.26 11.69 -9.33
C VAL A 11 2.41 10.92 -8.02
N ILE A 12 2.25 9.61 -8.08
CA ILE A 12 2.56 8.71 -6.95
C ILE A 12 3.93 8.09 -7.22
N GLY A 13 4.86 8.26 -6.28
CA GLY A 13 6.17 7.61 -6.32
C GLY A 13 6.12 6.25 -5.62
N LEU A 14 6.59 5.18 -6.26
CA LEU A 14 6.79 3.88 -5.63
C LEU A 14 8.26 3.47 -5.74
N GLY A 15 8.93 3.33 -4.60
CA GLY A 15 10.25 2.74 -4.50
C GLY A 15 10.16 1.24 -4.21
N LEU A 16 11.01 0.45 -4.85
CA LEU A 16 11.21 -0.95 -4.52
C LEU A 16 12.67 -1.16 -4.09
N THR A 17 12.88 -1.92 -3.03
CA THR A 17 14.21 -2.23 -2.53
C THR A 17 14.31 -3.67 -2.04
N ASN A 18 15.52 -4.21 -1.96
CA ASN A 18 15.81 -5.51 -1.35
C ASN A 18 16.60 -5.38 -0.03
N VAL A 19 16.84 -4.17 0.45
CA VAL A 19 17.48 -3.91 1.76
C VAL A 19 16.42 -3.75 2.86
N PRO A 20 16.73 -4.05 4.13
CA PRO A 20 15.81 -3.80 5.23
C PRO A 20 15.48 -2.31 5.33
N ILE A 21 14.23 -2.02 5.70
CA ILE A 21 13.72 -0.66 5.93
C ILE A 21 13.11 -0.59 7.35
N TYR A 22 13.09 0.62 7.89
CA TYR A 22 12.62 0.93 9.25
C TYR A 22 11.61 2.07 9.14
N SER A 23 10.70 2.18 10.12
CA SER A 23 9.74 3.29 10.09
C SER A 23 10.46 4.63 10.26
N SER A 24 10.07 5.60 9.45
CA SER A 24 10.46 7.00 9.62
C SER A 24 9.74 7.70 10.79
N SER A 25 8.67 7.09 11.31
CA SER A 25 7.78 7.69 12.31
C SER A 25 7.70 6.92 13.64
N ASP A 26 8.10 5.64 13.67
CA ASP A 26 8.10 4.84 14.89
C ASP A 26 9.40 4.02 15.01
N GLU A 27 10.31 4.48 15.87
CA GLU A 27 11.61 3.85 16.10
C GLU A 27 11.52 2.42 16.67
N LYS A 28 10.34 2.01 17.17
CA LYS A 28 10.12 0.65 17.69
C LYS A 28 9.76 -0.35 16.59
N LEU A 29 9.37 0.14 15.41
CA LEU A 29 9.02 -0.72 14.27
C LEU A 29 10.27 -1.01 13.45
N LEU A 30 10.84 -2.18 13.72
CA LEU A 30 11.97 -2.71 12.99
C LEU A 30 11.49 -3.56 11.83
N PHE A 31 12.19 -3.48 10.70
CA PHE A 31 12.07 -4.39 9.56
C PHE A 31 10.67 -4.41 8.90
N LEU A 32 10.25 -3.25 8.38
CA LEU A 32 8.98 -3.12 7.68
C LEU A 32 8.97 -3.84 6.34
N PHE A 33 7.77 -4.22 5.90
CA PHE A 33 7.53 -4.64 4.51
C PHE A 33 7.38 -3.44 3.57
N GLY A 34 6.74 -2.37 4.05
CA GLY A 34 6.61 -1.11 3.33
C GLY A 34 6.32 0.06 4.26
N GLU A 35 6.39 1.26 3.72
CA GLU A 35 5.93 2.48 4.38
C GLU A 35 5.44 3.49 3.33
N ALA A 36 4.29 4.09 3.60
CA ALA A 36 3.70 5.13 2.77
C ALA A 36 3.74 6.50 3.46
N ASN A 37 4.10 7.52 2.69
CA ASN A 37 4.05 8.91 3.12
C ASN A 37 2.91 9.65 2.40
N LEU A 38 1.80 9.87 3.12
CA LEU A 38 0.61 10.53 2.57
C LEU A 38 0.87 11.98 2.12
N LYS A 39 1.77 12.70 2.80
CA LYS A 39 2.09 14.11 2.50
C LYS A 39 2.86 14.23 1.19
N HIS A 40 3.86 13.37 0.99
CA HIS A 40 4.73 13.41 -0.19
C HIS A 40 4.25 12.50 -1.33
N LYS A 41 3.14 11.77 -1.14
CA LYS A 41 2.54 10.86 -2.15
C LYS A 41 3.54 9.84 -2.67
N CYS A 42 4.35 9.28 -1.77
CA CYS A 42 5.29 8.23 -2.10
C CYS A 42 5.19 7.06 -1.12
N ALA A 43 5.57 5.88 -1.60
CA ALA A 43 5.69 4.68 -0.81
C ALA A 43 6.98 3.94 -1.17
N ILE A 44 7.47 3.12 -0.25
CA ILE A 44 8.54 2.16 -0.49
C ILE A 44 8.08 0.78 -0.04
N VAL A 45 8.43 -0.26 -0.80
CA VAL A 45 8.24 -1.66 -0.41
C VAL A 45 9.58 -2.39 -0.48
N SER A 46 9.91 -3.11 0.58
CA SER A 46 11.11 -3.93 0.67
C SER A 46 10.78 -5.42 0.48
N THR A 47 11.49 -6.06 -0.43
CA THR A 47 11.43 -7.52 -0.59
C THR A 47 12.23 -8.28 0.46
N HIS A 48 13.05 -7.59 1.27
CA HIS A 48 13.99 -8.22 2.21
C HIS A 48 13.35 -9.29 3.10
N ASN A 49 12.19 -8.98 3.69
CA ASN A 49 11.45 -9.90 4.57
C ASN A 49 10.32 -10.66 3.87
N LEU A 50 10.10 -10.42 2.57
CA LEU A 50 9.04 -11.09 1.79
C LEU A 50 9.53 -12.41 1.18
N VAL A 51 10.85 -12.55 0.99
CA VAL A 51 11.48 -13.67 0.32
C VAL A 51 11.20 -14.98 1.04
N ASP A 52 10.60 -15.92 0.32
CA ASP A 52 10.61 -17.34 0.64
C ASP A 52 11.55 -18.04 -0.35
N LEU A 53 12.73 -18.45 0.13
CA LEU A 53 13.78 -19.06 -0.70
C LEU A 53 13.34 -20.38 -1.37
N ASN A 54 12.27 -21.00 -0.88
CA ASN A 54 11.73 -22.24 -1.43
C ASN A 54 10.51 -22.00 -2.33
N LYS A 55 9.97 -20.78 -2.39
CA LYS A 55 8.71 -20.44 -3.08
C LYS A 55 8.75 -19.03 -3.68
N SER A 56 9.34 -18.91 -4.87
CA SER A 56 9.43 -17.64 -5.60
C SER A 56 8.06 -17.02 -5.90
N GLU A 57 7.08 -17.81 -6.34
CA GLU A 57 5.71 -17.35 -6.61
C GLU A 57 5.03 -16.73 -5.38
N THR A 58 5.33 -17.27 -4.19
CA THR A 58 4.83 -16.70 -2.93
C THR A 58 5.45 -15.33 -2.66
N THR A 59 6.72 -15.14 -2.99
CA THR A 59 7.40 -13.85 -2.83
C THR A 59 6.79 -12.77 -3.74
N GLU A 60 6.50 -13.11 -4.99
CA GLU A 60 5.87 -12.19 -5.95
C GLU A 60 4.46 -11.79 -5.49
N LEU A 61 3.64 -12.75 -5.07
CA LEU A 61 2.30 -12.45 -4.59
C LEU A 61 2.31 -11.57 -3.33
N ARG A 62 3.25 -11.81 -2.41
CA ARG A 62 3.45 -10.95 -1.23
C ARG A 62 3.82 -9.53 -1.64
N LEU A 63 4.76 -9.37 -2.58
CA LEU A 63 5.14 -8.06 -3.09
C LEU A 63 3.95 -7.32 -3.71
N ILE A 64 3.11 -8.00 -4.49
CA ILE A 64 1.89 -7.41 -5.06
C ILE A 64 0.96 -6.92 -3.95
N LYS A 65 0.72 -7.74 -2.92
CA LYS A 65 -0.16 -7.37 -1.79
C LYS A 65 0.36 -6.13 -1.06
N GLU A 66 1.65 -6.07 -0.75
CA GLU A 66 2.23 -4.94 -0.02
C GLU A 66 2.29 -3.68 -0.90
N VAL A 67 2.59 -3.78 -2.19
CA VAL A 67 2.51 -2.62 -3.11
C VAL A 67 1.09 -2.04 -3.16
N ILE A 68 0.07 -2.90 -3.26
CA ILE A 68 -1.33 -2.45 -3.24
C ILE A 68 -1.67 -1.82 -1.89
N HIS A 69 -1.18 -2.39 -0.77
CA HIS A 69 -1.37 -1.85 0.57
C HIS A 69 -0.81 -0.43 0.70
N GLU A 70 0.46 -0.23 0.33
CA GLU A 70 1.13 1.06 0.48
C GLU A 70 0.58 2.14 -0.46
N ILE A 71 0.27 1.79 -1.70
CA ILE A 71 -0.44 2.70 -2.61
C ILE A 71 -1.84 3.00 -2.07
N GLY A 72 -2.49 2.01 -1.47
CA GLY A 72 -3.80 2.15 -0.84
C GLY A 72 -3.80 3.19 0.27
N HIS A 73 -2.76 3.28 1.10
CA HIS A 73 -2.62 4.38 2.08
C HIS A 73 -2.64 5.75 1.41
N ILE A 74 -1.92 5.90 0.28
CA ILE A 74 -1.78 7.17 -0.44
C ILE A 74 -3.09 7.59 -1.11
N ILE A 75 -3.80 6.64 -1.74
CA ILE A 75 -5.05 6.89 -2.47
C ILE A 75 -6.22 7.03 -1.51
N LEU A 76 -6.41 6.07 -0.61
CA LEU A 76 -7.58 6.01 0.26
C LEU A 76 -7.47 6.97 1.46
N GLY A 77 -6.25 7.38 1.83
CA GLY A 77 -6.01 8.21 3.01
C GLY A 77 -6.35 7.52 4.34
N LEU A 78 -6.38 6.19 4.34
CA LEU A 78 -6.66 5.36 5.51
C LEU A 78 -5.35 4.86 6.10
N GLU A 79 -5.32 4.65 7.41
CA GLU A 79 -4.31 3.81 8.04
C GLU A 79 -4.62 2.35 7.67
N HIS A 80 -5.29 1.56 8.51
CA HIS A 80 -5.53 0.14 8.21
C HIS A 80 -7.01 -0.23 8.15
N CYS A 81 -7.30 -1.34 7.48
CA CYS A 81 -8.62 -1.97 7.46
C CYS A 81 -8.69 -3.10 8.50
N PHE A 82 -9.76 -3.13 9.30
CA PHE A 82 -10.01 -4.22 10.27
C PHE A 82 -10.48 -5.53 9.62
N ASN A 83 -10.84 -5.52 8.33
CA ASN A 83 -11.22 -6.75 7.63
C ASN A 83 -9.95 -7.54 7.28
N GLU A 84 -9.81 -8.71 7.90
CA GLU A 84 -8.64 -9.59 7.77
C GLU A 84 -8.36 -10.09 6.35
N ASN A 85 -9.39 -10.12 5.50
CA ASN A 85 -9.25 -10.52 4.10
C ASN A 85 -8.95 -9.33 3.17
N CYS A 86 -8.99 -8.09 3.66
CA CYS A 86 -8.70 -6.92 2.83
C CYS A 86 -7.20 -6.74 2.65
N VAL A 87 -6.76 -6.37 1.44
CA VAL A 87 -5.35 -6.01 1.19
C VAL A 87 -4.86 -4.86 2.07
N MET A 88 -5.76 -3.98 2.53
CA MET A 88 -5.47 -2.88 3.48
C MET A 88 -5.34 -3.33 4.95
N GLN A 89 -5.39 -4.64 5.24
CA GLN A 89 -5.12 -5.13 6.59
C GLN A 89 -3.62 -5.04 6.90
N PHE A 90 -3.29 -4.52 8.10
CA PHE A 90 -1.93 -4.45 8.62
C PHE A 90 -1.36 -5.85 8.84
N SER A 91 -0.19 -6.15 8.28
CA SER A 91 0.43 -7.47 8.43
C SER A 91 1.74 -7.36 9.22
N ALA A 92 1.80 -8.00 10.39
CA ALA A 92 3.00 -8.01 11.23
C ALA A 92 4.06 -9.03 10.76
N ASN A 93 3.66 -9.98 9.92
CA ASN A 93 4.52 -11.05 9.42
C ASN A 93 4.00 -11.61 8.09
N THR A 94 4.81 -12.41 7.41
CA THR A 94 4.49 -12.97 6.11
C THR A 94 3.27 -13.90 6.12
N LYS A 95 2.96 -14.58 7.23
CA LYS A 95 1.77 -15.44 7.33
C LYS A 95 0.48 -14.62 7.27
N GLU A 96 0.48 -13.42 7.84
CA GLU A 96 -0.65 -12.49 7.75
C GLU A 96 -0.81 -11.92 6.33
N ILE A 97 0.31 -11.60 5.65
CA ILE A 97 0.29 -11.23 4.23
C ILE A 97 -0.29 -12.38 3.39
N ASP A 98 0.12 -13.61 3.67
CA ASP A 98 -0.37 -14.79 2.94
C ASP A 98 -1.88 -14.96 3.13
N ARG A 99 -2.40 -14.70 4.33
CA ARG A 99 -3.83 -14.82 4.68
C ARG A 99 -4.71 -13.76 4.01
N LYS A 100 -4.27 -12.50 3.94
CA LYS A 100 -5.10 -11.42 3.34
C LYS A 100 -5.21 -11.57 1.82
N SER A 101 -6.32 -11.09 1.23
CA SER A 101 -6.46 -11.02 -0.23
C SER A 101 -5.56 -9.93 -0.82
N ASN A 102 -5.27 -10.02 -2.12
CA ASN A 102 -4.74 -8.89 -2.91
C ASN A 102 -5.84 -7.91 -3.36
N HIS A 103 -7.09 -8.11 -2.92
CA HIS A 103 -8.22 -7.25 -3.25
C HIS A 103 -8.67 -6.38 -2.06
N LEU A 104 -9.21 -5.21 -2.38
CA LEU A 104 -9.95 -4.39 -1.43
C LEU A 104 -11.26 -5.07 -1.02
N CYS A 105 -11.63 -4.98 0.26
CA CYS A 105 -12.97 -5.34 0.71
C CYS A 105 -14.01 -4.33 0.19
N GLU A 106 -15.29 -4.66 0.31
CA GLU A 106 -16.39 -3.80 -0.17
C GLU A 106 -16.32 -2.38 0.39
N LYS A 107 -16.01 -2.23 1.68
CA LYS A 107 -15.88 -0.91 2.33
C LYS A 107 -14.74 -0.08 1.69
N CYS A 108 -13.57 -0.67 1.48
CA CYS A 108 -12.45 0.03 0.84
C CYS A 108 -12.70 0.31 -0.64
N LYS A 109 -13.42 -0.57 -1.35
CA LYS A 109 -13.89 -0.31 -2.71
C LYS A 109 -14.83 0.90 -2.76
N LEU A 110 -15.77 1.02 -1.82
CA LEU A 110 -16.64 2.19 -1.74
C LEU A 110 -15.86 3.49 -1.49
N TYR A 111 -14.83 3.47 -0.65
CA TYR A 111 -13.94 4.64 -0.51
C TYR A 111 -13.23 4.99 -1.82
N LEU A 112 -12.70 3.98 -2.53
CA LEU A 112 -12.06 4.18 -3.83
C LEU A 112 -13.02 4.78 -4.86
N GLU A 113 -14.26 4.28 -4.93
CA GLU A 113 -15.30 4.80 -5.83
C GLU A 113 -15.67 6.25 -5.51
N ASN A 114 -15.77 6.61 -4.23
CA ASN A 114 -15.99 7.99 -3.79
C ASN A 114 -14.83 8.92 -4.22
N ILE A 115 -13.59 8.44 -4.20
CA ILE A 115 -12.43 9.21 -4.67
C ILE A 115 -12.45 9.35 -6.20
N ARG A 116 -12.73 8.24 -6.91
CA ARG A 116 -12.81 8.19 -8.38
C ARG A 116 -13.83 9.21 -8.91
N THR A 117 -15.05 9.16 -8.38
CA THR A 117 -16.14 10.09 -8.72
C THR A 117 -15.80 11.55 -8.43
N ARG A 118 -15.18 11.87 -7.29
CA ARG A 118 -14.73 13.24 -6.96
C ARG A 118 -13.61 13.75 -7.87
N SER A 119 -12.77 12.85 -8.37
CA SER A 119 -11.60 13.19 -9.19
C SER A 119 -11.95 13.29 -10.69
N ASN A 120 -13.23 13.16 -11.06
CA ASN A 120 -13.71 13.11 -12.44
C ASN A 120 -13.02 12.02 -13.30
N PHE A 121 -12.71 10.88 -12.68
CA PHE A 121 -12.19 9.67 -13.34
C PHE A 121 -13.27 8.59 -13.45
#